data_AF-A0A7J4QAX6-F1
#
_entry.id   AF-A0A7J4QAX6-F1
#
_cell.length_a   1.000
_cell.length_b   1.000
_cell.length_c   1.000
_cell.angle_alpha   90.00
_cell.angle_beta   90.00
_cell.angle_gamma   90.00
#
_symmetry.space_group_name_H-M   'P 1'
#
loop_
_entity.id
_entity.type
_entity.pdbx_description
1 polymer ?
#
loop_
_entity_poly.entity_id
_entity_poly.type
_entity_poly.pdbx_seq_one_letter_code
_entity_poly.pdbx_strand_id
1 'polypeptide(L)'
;MELKKLREMAIADAKEKLSVADEGRRIVSMFRQLGKIGQGISSLKDAIKENAGIPFEADEGIFSLESLRQKKLGELEKAVADFMPETSKVAGAILSAKLLEKAGSLKKLAEMPSSKIQLLGAEKALFRHLKENKSPPKHGAVSMHESVTTAENKGKAARQLANAISKAVKVDYYRKR
;
A
#
# COMPACT_ATOMS: atom_id res chain seq x y z
N MET A 1 6.39 11.83 -43.66
CA MET A 1 6.51 10.47 -43.08
C MET A 1 6.91 10.51 -41.60
N GLU A 2 7.86 11.36 -41.20
CA GLU A 2 8.29 11.52 -39.79
C GLU A 2 7.21 12.02 -38.83
N LEU A 3 6.40 13.03 -39.21
CA LEU A 3 5.33 13.56 -38.36
C LEU A 3 4.25 12.51 -37.99
N LYS A 4 3.95 11.58 -38.89
CA LYS A 4 2.99 10.50 -38.65
C LYS A 4 3.55 9.46 -37.67
N LYS A 5 4.83 9.08 -37.85
CA LYS A 5 5.56 8.22 -36.90
C LYS A 5 5.65 8.86 -35.50
N LEU A 6 5.98 10.16 -35.42
CA LEU A 6 6.07 10.87 -34.15
C LEU A 6 4.73 10.88 -33.39
N ARG A 7 3.63 11.11 -34.11
CA ARG A 7 2.26 11.07 -33.55
C ARG A 7 1.89 9.67 -33.07
N GLU A 8 2.18 8.64 -33.85
CA GLU A 8 1.91 7.25 -33.48
C GLU A 8 2.71 6.83 -32.23
N MET A 9 3.99 7.18 -32.14
CA MET A 9 4.80 6.95 -30.94
C MET A 9 4.26 7.68 -29.72
N ALA A 10 3.85 8.95 -29.84
CA ALA A 10 3.27 9.72 -28.74
C ALA A 10 1.94 9.12 -28.25
N ILE A 11 1.10 8.63 -29.16
CA ILE A 11 -0.15 7.95 -28.81
C ILE A 11 0.13 6.61 -28.11
N ALA A 12 1.12 5.84 -28.57
CA ALA A 12 1.49 4.58 -27.95
C ALA A 12 1.98 4.78 -26.50
N ASP A 13 2.90 5.71 -26.28
CA ASP A 13 3.41 6.09 -24.94
C ASP A 13 2.28 6.63 -24.03
N ALA A 14 1.33 7.41 -24.58
CA ALA A 14 0.17 7.88 -23.84
C ALA A 14 -0.76 6.73 -23.40
N LYS A 15 -1.03 5.76 -24.29
CA LYS A 15 -1.85 4.57 -23.99
C LYS A 15 -1.21 3.70 -22.93
N GLU A 16 0.11 3.49 -23.00
CA GLU A 16 0.86 2.72 -22.01
C GLU A 16 0.78 3.39 -20.62
N LYS A 17 1.04 4.70 -20.55
CA LYS A 17 0.91 5.48 -19.30
C LYS A 17 -0.49 5.40 -18.71
N LEU A 18 -1.52 5.44 -19.56
CA LEU A 18 -2.91 5.31 -19.13
C LEU A 18 -3.17 3.92 -18.53
N SER A 19 -2.73 2.87 -19.21
CA SER A 19 -2.84 1.48 -18.73
C SER A 19 -2.16 1.28 -17.37
N VAL A 20 -0.96 1.83 -17.18
CA VAL A 20 -0.23 1.76 -15.90
C VAL A 20 -0.98 2.51 -14.79
N ALA A 21 -1.56 3.68 -15.11
CA ALA A 21 -2.35 4.45 -14.16
C ALA A 21 -3.65 3.72 -13.78
N ASP A 22 -4.30 3.05 -14.72
CA ASP A 22 -5.52 2.26 -14.50
C ASP A 22 -5.25 1.08 -13.57
N GLU A 23 -4.17 0.32 -13.80
CA GLU A 23 -3.84 -0.81 -12.94
C GLU A 23 -3.45 -0.38 -11.53
N GLY A 24 -2.68 0.71 -11.40
CA GLY A 24 -2.37 1.28 -10.08
C GLY A 24 -3.63 1.71 -9.31
N ARG A 25 -4.62 2.31 -9.99
CA ARG A 25 -5.92 2.66 -9.40
C ARG A 25 -6.73 1.43 -8.99
N ARG A 26 -6.71 0.39 -9.81
CA ARG A 26 -7.37 -0.89 -9.52
C ARG A 26 -6.81 -1.53 -8.25
N ILE A 27 -5.48 -1.61 -8.11
CA ILE A 27 -4.82 -2.12 -6.90
C ILE A 27 -5.23 -1.34 -5.65
N VAL A 28 -5.24 0.00 -5.74
CA VAL A 28 -5.68 0.85 -4.62
C VAL A 28 -7.15 0.61 -4.26
N SER A 29 -8.02 0.42 -5.26
CA SER A 29 -9.42 0.07 -5.03
C SER A 29 -9.56 -1.26 -4.30
N MET A 30 -8.84 -2.29 -4.75
CA MET A 30 -8.81 -3.63 -4.12
C MET A 30 -8.32 -3.54 -2.67
N PHE A 31 -7.25 -2.78 -2.41
CA PHE A 31 -6.72 -2.56 -1.06
C PHE A 31 -7.75 -1.88 -0.14
N ARG A 32 -8.47 -0.87 -0.63
CA ARG A 32 -9.53 -0.20 0.14
C ARG A 32 -10.70 -1.13 0.42
N GLN A 33 -11.11 -1.95 -0.54
CA GLN A 33 -12.15 -2.97 -0.33
C GLN A 33 -11.75 -3.97 0.75
N LEU A 34 -10.51 -4.47 0.70
CA LEU A 34 -9.96 -5.35 1.74
C LEU A 34 -9.99 -4.69 3.13
N GLY A 35 -9.62 -3.40 3.19
CA GLY A 35 -9.68 -2.62 4.43
C GLY A 35 -11.11 -2.48 4.98
N LYS A 36 -12.10 -2.24 4.12
CA LYS A 36 -13.52 -2.19 4.51
C LYS A 36 -14.02 -3.53 5.05
N ILE A 37 -13.65 -4.64 4.40
CA ILE A 37 -14.00 -5.99 4.88
C ILE A 37 -13.36 -6.23 6.25
N GLY A 38 -12.08 -5.88 6.42
CA GLY A 38 -11.39 -6.02 7.70
C GLY A 38 -12.01 -5.19 8.83
N GLN A 39 -12.42 -3.95 8.56
CA GLN A 39 -13.15 -3.11 9.52
C GLN A 39 -14.51 -3.71 9.86
N GLY A 40 -15.27 -4.18 8.87
CA GLY A 40 -16.55 -4.85 9.08
C GLY A 40 -16.42 -6.08 9.98
N ILE A 41 -15.41 -6.93 9.74
CA ILE A 41 -15.13 -8.09 10.60
C ILE A 41 -14.81 -7.65 12.04
N SER A 42 -13.97 -6.61 12.23
CA SER A 42 -13.64 -6.12 13.57
C SER A 42 -14.88 -5.61 14.30
N SER A 43 -15.67 -4.74 13.65
CA SER A 43 -16.89 -4.18 14.25
C SER A 43 -17.91 -5.26 14.61
N LEU A 44 -18.06 -6.29 13.78
CA LEU A 44 -18.93 -7.44 14.09
C LEU A 44 -18.40 -8.23 15.29
N LYS A 45 -17.09 -8.52 15.34
CA LYS A 45 -16.47 -9.21 16.47
C LYS A 45 -16.63 -8.42 17.78
N ASP A 46 -16.50 -7.11 17.73
CA ASP A 46 -16.66 -6.25 18.90
C ASP A 46 -18.13 -6.22 19.37
N ALA A 47 -19.09 -6.09 18.44
CA ALA A 47 -20.52 -6.16 18.75
C ALA A 47 -20.93 -7.52 19.36
N ILE A 48 -20.28 -8.62 18.93
CA ILE A 48 -20.51 -9.96 19.49
C ILE A 48 -19.96 -10.10 20.90
N LYS A 49 -18.81 -9.50 21.20
CA LYS A 49 -18.28 -9.51 22.56
C LYS A 49 -19.13 -8.71 23.53
N GLU A 50 -19.71 -7.58 23.08
CA GLU A 50 -20.53 -6.71 23.93
C GLU A 50 -21.90 -7.32 24.24
N ASN A 51 -22.48 -8.09 23.32
CA ASN A 51 -23.70 -8.86 23.56
C ASN A 51 -23.33 -10.31 23.88
N ALA A 52 -23.01 -10.59 25.14
CA ALA A 52 -22.74 -11.94 25.65
C ALA A 52 -24.01 -12.83 25.57
N GLY A 53 -24.31 -13.35 24.37
CA GLY A 53 -25.51 -14.15 24.10
C GLY A 53 -25.87 -14.29 22.62
N ILE A 54 -24.99 -13.94 21.68
CA ILE A 54 -25.29 -14.00 20.25
C ILE A 54 -25.32 -15.46 19.74
N PRO A 55 -26.28 -15.83 18.87
CA PRO A 55 -26.40 -17.18 18.31
C PRO A 55 -25.22 -17.58 17.40
N PHE A 56 -24.99 -18.89 17.30
CA PHE A 56 -24.06 -19.57 16.39
C PHE A 56 -24.07 -19.05 14.92
N GLU A 57 -25.19 -18.52 14.45
CA GLU A 57 -25.35 -17.92 13.11
C GLU A 57 -24.45 -16.70 12.84
N ALA A 58 -24.09 -15.93 13.89
CA ALA A 58 -23.18 -14.80 13.75
C ALA A 58 -21.72 -15.24 13.49
N ASP A 59 -21.34 -16.42 13.97
CA ASP A 59 -20.01 -17.00 13.74
C ASP A 59 -19.87 -17.49 12.29
N GLU A 60 -20.92 -18.06 11.69
CA GLU A 60 -20.94 -18.42 10.26
C GLU A 60 -20.77 -17.19 9.36
N GLY A 61 -21.45 -16.09 9.71
CA GLY A 61 -21.30 -14.80 9.04
C GLY A 61 -19.86 -14.29 9.06
N ILE A 62 -19.20 -14.31 10.23
CA ILE A 62 -17.79 -13.92 10.35
C ILE A 62 -16.90 -14.83 9.49
N PHE A 63 -17.10 -16.14 9.57
CA PHE A 63 -16.30 -17.10 8.81
C PHE A 63 -16.39 -16.85 7.30
N SER A 64 -17.60 -16.55 6.80
CA SER A 64 -17.82 -16.22 5.39
C SER A 64 -17.07 -14.94 4.97
N LEU A 65 -17.06 -13.90 5.82
CA LEU A 65 -16.34 -12.65 5.57
C LEU A 65 -14.83 -12.83 5.64
N GLU A 66 -14.34 -13.66 6.56
CA GLU A 66 -12.93 -14.01 6.64
C GLU A 66 -12.48 -14.76 5.39
N SER A 67 -13.28 -15.72 4.92
CA SER A 67 -13.04 -16.44 3.67
C SER A 67 -13.00 -15.49 2.46
N LEU A 68 -13.95 -14.55 2.37
CA LEU A 68 -13.96 -13.52 1.34
C LEU A 68 -12.73 -12.62 1.41
N ARG A 69 -12.32 -12.21 2.62
CA ARG A 69 -11.12 -11.41 2.85
C ARG A 69 -9.87 -12.14 2.35
N GLN A 70 -9.74 -13.44 2.64
CA GLN A 70 -8.60 -14.24 2.17
C GLN A 70 -8.56 -14.34 0.66
N LYS A 71 -9.71 -14.60 0.01
CA LYS A 71 -9.79 -14.61 -1.45
C LYS A 71 -9.36 -13.27 -2.06
N LYS A 72 -9.86 -12.16 -1.51
CA LYS A 72 -9.51 -10.80 -1.97
C LYS A 72 -8.05 -10.44 -1.71
N LEU A 73 -7.47 -10.94 -0.62
CA LEU A 73 -6.05 -10.80 -0.34
C LEU A 73 -5.20 -11.49 -1.42
N GLY A 74 -5.52 -12.73 -1.76
CA GLY A 74 -4.80 -13.46 -2.82
C GLY A 74 -4.93 -12.80 -4.19
N GLU A 75 -6.09 -12.21 -4.52
CA GLU A 75 -6.25 -11.39 -5.74
C GLU A 75 -5.35 -10.14 -5.72
N LEU A 76 -5.29 -9.44 -4.58
CA LEU A 76 -4.44 -8.26 -4.40
C LEU A 76 -2.95 -8.61 -4.51
N GLU A 77 -2.52 -9.71 -3.88
CA GLU A 77 -1.13 -10.18 -3.90
C GLU A 77 -0.64 -10.42 -5.33
N LYS A 78 -1.45 -11.11 -6.15
CA LYS A 78 -1.15 -11.34 -7.57
C LYS A 78 -1.03 -10.01 -8.33
N ALA A 79 -2.03 -9.14 -8.21
CA ALA A 79 -2.03 -7.86 -8.92
C ALA A 79 -0.82 -6.98 -8.55
N VAL A 80 -0.45 -6.95 -7.27
CA VAL A 80 0.71 -6.19 -6.78
C VAL A 80 2.02 -6.81 -7.28
N ALA A 81 2.15 -8.14 -7.27
CA ALA A 81 3.33 -8.84 -7.77
C ALA A 81 3.55 -8.59 -9.28
N ASP A 82 2.48 -8.51 -10.08
CA ASP A 82 2.57 -8.22 -11.51
C ASP A 82 2.91 -6.74 -11.79
N PHE A 83 2.31 -5.84 -11.00
CA PHE A 83 2.47 -4.40 -11.21
C PHE A 83 3.81 -3.85 -10.69
N MET A 84 4.18 -4.22 -9.47
CA MET A 84 5.37 -3.74 -8.73
C MET A 84 6.14 -4.91 -8.07
N PRO A 85 6.77 -5.77 -8.90
CA PRO A 85 7.38 -7.03 -8.45
C PRO A 85 8.51 -6.83 -7.43
N GLU A 86 9.39 -5.85 -7.63
CA GLU A 86 10.52 -5.63 -6.71
C GLU A 86 10.03 -5.05 -5.38
N THR A 87 9.08 -4.11 -5.42
CA THR A 87 8.49 -3.53 -4.21
C THR A 87 7.75 -4.60 -3.41
N SER A 88 7.00 -5.49 -4.08
CA SER A 88 6.30 -6.59 -3.44
C SER A 88 7.24 -7.55 -2.72
N LYS A 89 8.42 -7.86 -3.29
CA LYS A 89 9.43 -8.72 -2.63
C LYS A 89 9.99 -8.09 -1.35
N VAL A 90 10.15 -6.77 -1.32
CA VAL A 90 10.76 -6.04 -0.20
C VAL A 90 9.75 -5.71 0.90
N ALA A 91 8.55 -5.30 0.54
CA ALA A 91 7.55 -4.77 1.47
C ALA A 91 6.34 -5.70 1.68
N GLY A 92 6.16 -6.71 0.84
CA GLY A 92 4.91 -7.48 0.75
C GLY A 92 3.78 -6.71 0.07
N ALA A 93 2.72 -7.41 -0.32
CA ALA A 93 1.65 -6.82 -1.12
C ALA A 93 0.84 -5.75 -0.39
N ILE A 94 0.53 -5.98 0.90
CA ILE A 94 -0.27 -5.07 1.72
C ILE A 94 0.42 -3.71 1.90
N LEU A 95 1.68 -3.70 2.31
CA LEU A 95 2.42 -2.47 2.51
C LEU A 95 2.66 -1.75 1.18
N SER A 96 2.97 -2.50 0.12
CA SER A 96 3.11 -1.98 -1.24
C SER A 96 1.86 -1.25 -1.73
N ALA A 97 0.69 -1.88 -1.61
CA ALA A 97 -0.59 -1.27 -1.97
C ALA A 97 -0.92 -0.04 -1.11
N LYS A 98 -0.58 -0.09 0.19
CA LYS A 98 -0.77 1.05 1.10
C LYS A 98 0.13 2.24 0.74
N LEU A 99 1.39 2.00 0.37
CA LEU A 99 2.30 3.06 -0.07
C LEU A 99 1.84 3.65 -1.41
N LEU A 100 1.37 2.81 -2.33
CA LEU A 100 0.78 3.24 -3.59
C LEU A 100 -0.46 4.12 -3.37
N GLU A 101 -1.35 3.73 -2.45
CA GLU A 101 -2.51 4.53 -2.06
C GLU A 101 -2.07 5.91 -1.55
N LYS A 102 -1.13 5.95 -0.61
CA LYS A 102 -0.69 7.21 0.02
C LYS A 102 0.07 8.12 -0.94
N ALA A 103 0.82 7.56 -1.88
CA ALA A 103 1.48 8.33 -2.93
C ALA A 103 0.54 8.78 -4.05
N GLY A 104 -0.54 8.03 -4.29
CA GLY A 104 -1.57 8.26 -5.31
C GLY A 104 -1.21 7.76 -6.71
N SER A 105 0.04 7.43 -6.99
CA SER A 105 0.47 6.76 -8.23
C SER A 105 1.86 6.16 -8.07
N LEU A 106 2.20 5.17 -8.91
CA LEU A 106 3.53 4.56 -8.90
C LEU A 106 4.62 5.60 -9.25
N LYS A 107 4.35 6.48 -10.22
CA LYS A 107 5.25 7.57 -10.59
C LYS A 107 5.58 8.46 -9.39
N LYS A 108 4.55 8.97 -8.71
CA LYS A 108 4.75 9.82 -7.53
C LYS A 108 5.54 9.08 -6.45
N LEU A 109 5.26 7.80 -6.22
CA LEU A 109 5.99 6.98 -5.25
C LEU A 109 7.48 6.83 -5.63
N ALA A 110 7.79 6.60 -6.91
CA ALA A 110 9.16 6.46 -7.42
C ALA A 110 9.97 7.76 -7.31
N GLU A 111 9.31 8.91 -7.44
CA GLU A 111 9.90 10.24 -7.28
C GLU A 111 10.14 10.63 -5.81
N MET A 112 9.53 9.92 -4.84
CA MET A 112 9.72 10.24 -3.43
C MET A 112 11.13 9.85 -2.94
N PRO A 113 11.78 10.72 -2.13
CA PRO A 113 12.98 10.32 -1.41
C PRO A 113 12.64 9.29 -0.33
N SER A 114 13.64 8.48 0.05
CA SER A 114 13.49 7.46 1.10
C SER A 114 12.97 8.04 2.43
N SER A 115 13.43 9.24 2.81
CA SER A 115 12.97 9.92 4.04
C SER A 115 11.47 10.22 4.02
N LYS A 116 10.89 10.52 2.85
CA LYS A 116 9.44 10.69 2.68
C LYS A 116 8.72 9.35 2.72
N ILE A 117 9.27 8.32 2.09
CA ILE A 117 8.73 6.94 2.15
C ILE A 117 8.68 6.42 3.59
N GLN A 118 9.71 6.71 4.38
CA GLN A 118 9.77 6.35 5.80
C GLN A 118 8.61 6.94 6.60
N LEU A 119 8.14 8.14 6.25
CA LEU A 119 7.12 8.89 7.01
C LEU A 119 5.74 8.91 6.35
N LEU A 120 5.57 8.29 5.17
CA LEU A 120 4.28 8.17 4.48
C LEU A 120 3.23 7.55 5.41
N GLY A 121 2.09 8.20 5.60
CA GLY A 121 1.05 7.79 6.55
C GLY A 121 1.20 8.32 7.98
N ALA A 122 2.28 9.06 8.29
CA ALA A 122 2.48 9.77 9.56
C ALA A 122 2.33 11.29 9.42
N GLU A 123 1.65 11.76 8.37
CA GLU A 123 1.57 13.19 8.03
C GLU A 123 0.99 14.00 9.18
N LYS A 124 -0.06 13.51 9.85
CA LYS A 124 -0.67 14.19 11.01
C LYS A 124 0.33 14.41 12.15
N ALA A 125 1.14 13.39 12.46
CA ALA A 125 2.16 13.50 13.50
C ALA A 125 3.33 14.41 13.06
N LEU A 126 3.70 14.35 11.78
CA LEU A 126 4.73 15.21 11.20
C LEU A 126 4.31 16.68 11.23
N PHE A 127 3.09 17.00 10.79
CA PHE A 127 2.56 18.37 10.84
C PHE A 127 2.44 18.89 12.27
N ARG A 128 2.06 18.04 13.22
CA ARG A 128 2.06 18.40 14.64
C ARG A 128 3.46 18.71 15.16
N HIS A 129 4.47 17.93 14.78
CA HIS A 129 5.87 18.25 15.10
C HIS A 129 6.28 19.63 14.56
N LEU A 130 5.97 19.91 13.29
CA LEU A 130 6.32 21.17 12.65
C LEU A 130 5.60 22.38 13.27
N LYS A 131 4.36 22.22 13.74
CA LYS A 131 3.57 23.29 14.34
C LYS A 131 3.86 23.51 15.83
N GLU A 132 4.05 22.43 16.58
CA GLU A 132 4.09 22.44 18.04
C GLU A 132 5.48 22.12 18.61
N ASN A 133 6.51 21.94 17.77
CA ASN A 133 7.87 21.52 18.15
C ASN A 133 7.93 20.23 19.02
N LYS A 134 6.91 19.36 18.91
CA LYS A 134 6.88 18.04 19.56
C LYS A 134 7.91 17.09 18.96
N SER A 135 8.18 15.92 19.53
CA SER A 135 9.12 14.97 18.90
C SER A 135 8.66 14.52 17.50
N PRO A 136 9.57 14.42 16.51
CA PRO A 136 9.22 14.00 15.16
C PRO A 136 8.81 12.52 15.10
N PRO A 137 7.88 12.14 14.20
CA PRO A 137 7.57 10.73 13.98
C PRO A 137 8.78 9.98 13.41
N LYS A 138 9.02 8.76 13.91
CA LYS A 138 10.15 7.92 13.44
C LYS A 138 9.80 7.08 12.21
N HIS A 139 8.52 6.78 12.00
CA HIS A 139 8.04 5.91 10.92
C HIS A 139 6.54 6.14 10.66
N GLY A 140 6.11 5.94 9.42
CA GLY A 140 4.72 5.91 8.99
C GLY A 140 4.22 4.49 8.73
N ALA A 141 3.66 4.26 7.55
CA ALA A 141 3.08 3.00 7.10
C ALA A 141 4.09 1.83 7.12
N VAL A 142 5.39 2.11 6.94
CA VAL A 142 6.46 1.11 7.00
C VAL A 142 6.56 0.41 8.36
N SER A 143 5.98 0.98 9.43
CA SER A 143 5.90 0.32 10.75
C SER A 143 5.06 -0.95 10.76
N MET A 144 4.19 -1.15 9.76
CA MET A 144 3.38 -2.37 9.63
C MET A 144 4.20 -3.59 9.22
N HIS A 145 5.43 -3.39 8.71
CA HIS A 145 6.28 -4.49 8.29
C HIS A 145 6.85 -5.21 9.51
N GLU A 146 6.95 -6.53 9.43
CA GLU A 146 7.43 -7.38 10.52
C GLU A 146 8.84 -6.97 10.98
N SER A 147 9.76 -6.73 10.03
CA SER A 147 11.14 -6.31 10.33
C SER A 147 11.26 -5.00 11.10
N VAL A 148 10.23 -4.15 11.08
CA VAL A 148 10.18 -2.91 11.88
C VAL A 148 9.47 -3.16 13.21
N THR A 149 8.46 -4.02 13.22
CA THR A 149 7.66 -4.32 14.41
C THR A 149 8.48 -5.05 15.47
N THR A 150 9.28 -6.04 15.06
CA THR A 150 10.10 -6.89 15.93
C THR A 150 11.46 -6.30 16.27
N ALA A 151 11.89 -5.25 15.58
CA ALA A 151 13.19 -4.62 15.81
C ALA A 151 13.25 -3.87 17.14
N GLU A 152 14.35 -4.03 17.87
CA GLU A 152 14.68 -3.25 19.06
C GLU A 152 14.73 -1.75 18.76
N ASN A 153 15.41 -1.36 17.67
CA ASN A 153 15.41 0.00 17.17
C ASN A 153 14.55 0.16 15.92
N LYS A 154 13.24 0.36 16.13
CA LYS A 154 12.24 0.56 15.07
C LYS A 154 12.57 1.71 14.12
N GLY A 155 13.21 2.77 14.61
CA GLY A 155 13.59 3.92 13.77
C GLY A 155 14.70 3.56 12.77
N LYS A 156 15.71 2.80 13.21
CA LYS A 156 16.79 2.31 12.34
C LYS A 156 16.24 1.30 11.31
N ALA A 157 15.42 0.34 11.76
CA ALA A 157 14.79 -0.64 10.88
C ALA A 157 13.88 0.03 9.83
N ALA A 158 13.05 0.99 10.23
CA ALA A 158 12.20 1.74 9.30
C ALA A 158 13.00 2.50 8.24
N ARG A 159 14.12 3.10 8.62
CA ARG A 159 15.02 3.80 7.67
C ARG A 159 15.64 2.82 6.67
N GLN A 160 16.11 1.67 7.12
CA GLN A 160 16.68 0.63 6.25
C GLN A 160 15.62 0.09 5.28
N LEU A 161 14.42 -0.21 5.77
CA LEU A 161 13.31 -0.68 4.95
C LEU A 161 12.89 0.38 3.93
N ALA A 162 12.75 1.65 4.33
CA ALA A 162 12.41 2.73 3.40
C ALA A 162 13.45 2.92 2.29
N ASN A 163 14.74 2.75 2.59
CA ASN A 163 15.81 2.76 1.58
C ASN A 163 15.65 1.63 0.56
N ALA A 164 15.39 0.41 1.04
CA ALA A 164 15.18 -0.76 0.18
C ALA A 164 13.94 -0.58 -0.71
N ILE A 165 12.83 -0.10 -0.13
CA ILE A 165 11.60 0.21 -0.86
C ILE A 165 11.84 1.31 -1.91
N SER A 166 12.55 2.39 -1.55
CA SER A 166 12.85 3.48 -2.49
C SER A 166 13.61 2.99 -3.72
N LYS A 167 14.56 2.07 -3.53
CA LYS A 167 15.28 1.43 -4.64
C LYS A 167 14.35 0.54 -5.47
N ALA A 168 13.58 -0.31 -4.82
CA ALA A 168 12.67 -1.25 -5.47
C ALA A 168 11.61 -0.55 -6.33
N VAL A 169 10.93 0.46 -5.79
CA VAL A 169 9.91 1.23 -6.52
C VAL A 169 10.49 1.92 -7.75
N LYS A 170 11.72 2.46 -7.65
CA LYS A 170 12.40 3.08 -8.80
C LYS A 170 12.69 2.04 -9.88
N VAL A 171 13.10 0.84 -9.50
CA VAL A 171 13.28 -0.26 -10.47
C VAL A 171 11.93 -0.60 -11.12
N ASP A 172 10.87 -0.79 -10.34
CA ASP A 172 9.54 -1.13 -10.86
C ASP A 172 9.00 -0.08 -11.84
N TYR A 173 9.27 1.20 -11.60
CA TYR A 173 8.77 2.28 -12.45
C TYR A 173 9.67 2.58 -13.66
N TYR A 174 10.98 2.68 -13.48
CA TYR A 174 11.89 3.11 -14.55
C TYR A 174 12.41 1.97 -15.43
N ARG A 175 12.41 0.72 -14.95
CA ARG A 175 12.87 -0.43 -15.75
C ARG A 175 11.88 -0.85 -16.84
N LYS A 176 10.58 -0.58 -16.65
CA LYS A 176 9.53 -0.86 -17.64
C LYS A 176 9.45 0.22 -18.74
N ARG A 177 10.40 1.15 -18.81
CA ARG A 177 10.42 2.30 -19.74
C ARG A 177 11.61 2.26 -20.68
#